data_AF-A0A8S2Q2T7-F1
#
_entry.id   AF-A0A8S2Q2T7-F1
#
_cell.length_a   1.000
_cell.length_b   1.000
_cell.length_c   1.000
_cell.angle_alpha   90.00
_cell.angle_beta   90.00
_cell.angle_gamma   90.00
#
_symmetry.space_group_name_H-M   'P 1'
#
loop_
_entity.id
_entity.type
_entity.pdbx_description
1 polymer ?
#
loop_
_entity_poly.entity_id
_entity_poly.type
_entity_poly.pdbx_seq_one_letter_code
_entity_poly.pdbx_strand_id
1 'polypeptide(L)'
;MSSHLSVGDRWQIISLRFDQNLTPGGIASFMNCTIRTVFNILRLYHETNNVTEREGRGRNLLNQSDIRILRQLFYRYPVETAFNIRNRFFQRTNIFLTCRTIRNYRLRLGFHPVYARQQPMLNDQQRLLFCRQYTQYDYRHIIFTDEKAFEVDASGIVHWIPRNRPRPLSYRSQIQYRIAVFGGVWYNSRSNLVFIRERTDASTFVRYLQQAFYNHFRSITNYYFIHDRPTWTHISTAHSWLHRHPIICLEEYSAASPDLNATESVWSWMNHFVQQGCPNSQRRLEQLVTDAWHRIPQTVIRGYIHHIQDMCDQVVSNQGWARVG
;
A
#
# COMPACT_ATOMS: atom_id res chain seq x y z
N MET A 1 28.78 -32.82 -32.50
CA MET A 1 28.77 -31.38 -32.18
C MET A 1 27.46 -30.80 -32.70
N SER A 2 26.51 -30.50 -31.82
CA SER A 2 25.20 -29.94 -32.22
C SER A 2 25.27 -28.41 -32.08
N SER A 3 25.65 -27.71 -33.14
CA SER A 3 25.49 -26.27 -33.23
C SER A 3 23.99 -25.95 -33.24
N HIS A 4 23.54 -25.11 -32.31
CA HIS A 4 22.20 -24.56 -32.35
C HIS A 4 22.10 -23.65 -33.58
N LEU A 5 21.42 -24.11 -34.63
CA LEU A 5 21.13 -23.28 -35.82
C LEU A 5 20.21 -22.12 -35.44
N SER A 6 20.64 -20.91 -35.76
CA SER A 6 19.85 -19.69 -35.62
C SER A 6 18.65 -19.69 -36.58
N VAL A 7 17.69 -18.78 -36.39
CA VAL A 7 16.55 -18.63 -37.32
C VAL A 7 17.03 -18.30 -38.73
N GLY A 8 18.10 -17.51 -38.86
CA GLY A 8 18.73 -17.20 -40.15
C GLY A 8 19.28 -18.45 -40.84
N ASP A 9 20.02 -19.29 -40.11
CA ASP A 9 20.58 -20.54 -40.64
C ASP A 9 19.49 -21.51 -41.12
N ARG A 10 18.33 -21.51 -40.44
CA ARG A 10 17.18 -22.33 -40.85
C ARG A 10 16.54 -21.85 -42.14
N TRP A 11 16.42 -20.53 -42.35
CA TRP A 11 15.97 -19.97 -43.63
C TRP A 11 16.97 -20.23 -44.75
N GLN A 12 18.27 -20.20 -44.44
CA GLN A 12 19.31 -20.56 -45.39
C GLN A 12 19.16 -22.03 -45.85
N ILE A 13 18.79 -22.95 -44.96
CA ILE A 13 18.47 -24.34 -45.34
C ILE A 13 17.30 -24.41 -46.35
N ILE A 14 16.26 -23.58 -46.18
CA ILE A 14 15.13 -23.53 -47.12
C ILE A 14 15.60 -23.01 -48.48
N SER A 15 16.36 -21.91 -48.51
CA SER A 15 16.87 -21.33 -49.76
C SER A 15 17.81 -22.29 -50.50
N LEU A 16 18.73 -22.96 -49.79
CA LEU A 16 19.61 -23.96 -50.39
C LEU A 16 18.83 -25.12 -51.03
N ARG A 17 17.69 -25.51 -50.43
CA ARG A 17 16.84 -26.57 -50.97
C ARG A 17 16.02 -26.14 -52.17
N PHE A 18 15.35 -24.99 -52.10
CA PHE A 18 14.34 -24.60 -53.08
C PHE A 18 14.85 -23.66 -54.17
N ASP A 19 15.86 -22.83 -53.88
CA ASP A 19 16.43 -21.88 -54.85
C ASP A 19 17.65 -22.47 -55.54
N GLN A 20 18.45 -23.26 -54.82
CA GLN A 20 19.72 -23.83 -55.32
C GLN A 20 19.64 -25.35 -55.59
N ASN A 21 18.48 -25.96 -55.32
CA ASN A 21 18.16 -27.36 -55.63
C ASN A 21 19.15 -28.40 -55.04
N LEU A 22 19.82 -28.07 -53.92
CA LEU A 22 20.75 -28.97 -53.24
C LEU A 22 20.02 -30.16 -52.59
N THR A 23 20.70 -31.31 -52.53
CA THR A 23 20.19 -32.49 -51.81
C THR A 23 20.28 -32.27 -50.29
N PRO A 24 19.40 -32.89 -49.47
CA PRO A 24 19.49 -32.74 -48.00
C PRO A 24 20.85 -33.14 -47.42
N GLY A 25 21.54 -34.10 -48.04
CA GLY A 25 22.92 -34.47 -47.69
C GLY A 25 23.92 -33.36 -48.02
N GLY A 26 23.83 -32.75 -49.20
CA GLY A 26 24.66 -31.60 -49.58
C GLY A 26 24.46 -30.38 -48.67
N ILE A 27 23.21 -30.11 -48.27
CA ILE A 27 22.88 -29.04 -47.33
C ILE A 27 23.47 -29.31 -45.94
N ALA A 28 23.38 -30.57 -45.48
CA ALA A 28 23.94 -30.96 -44.18
C ALA A 28 25.46 -30.76 -44.12
N SER A 29 26.18 -31.14 -45.18
CA SER A 29 27.61 -30.89 -45.33
C SER A 29 27.93 -29.39 -45.38
N PHE A 30 27.16 -28.61 -46.13
CA PHE A 30 27.37 -27.17 -46.28
C PHE A 30 27.13 -26.39 -44.98
N MET A 31 26.04 -26.70 -44.27
CA MET A 31 25.64 -26.03 -43.02
C MET A 31 26.34 -26.62 -41.78
N ASN A 32 27.20 -27.62 -41.94
CA ASN A 32 27.85 -28.37 -40.86
C ASN A 32 26.85 -28.84 -39.79
N CYS A 33 25.72 -29.40 -40.21
CA CYS A 33 24.68 -29.92 -39.33
C CYS A 33 24.26 -31.34 -39.74
N THR A 34 23.45 -32.01 -38.92
CA THR A 34 23.03 -33.38 -39.25
C THR A 34 21.98 -33.38 -40.36
N ILE A 35 21.99 -34.40 -41.21
CA ILE A 35 20.95 -34.59 -42.24
C ILE A 35 19.54 -34.66 -41.62
N ARG A 36 19.43 -35.17 -40.38
CA ARG A 36 18.16 -35.21 -39.65
C ARG A 36 17.64 -33.81 -39.32
N THR A 37 18.53 -32.89 -38.95
CA THR A 37 18.19 -31.48 -38.70
C THR A 37 17.64 -30.82 -39.95
N VAL A 38 18.27 -31.05 -41.11
CA VAL A 38 17.78 -30.57 -42.41
C VAL A 38 16.38 -31.12 -42.71
N PHE A 39 16.18 -32.43 -42.57
CA PHE A 39 14.87 -33.05 -42.79
C PHE A 39 13.78 -32.48 -41.87
N ASN A 40 14.07 -32.30 -40.59
CA ASN A 40 13.09 -31.75 -39.64
C ASN A 40 12.69 -30.32 -40.00
N ILE A 41 13.64 -29.48 -40.43
CA ILE A 41 13.38 -28.09 -40.84
C ILE A 41 12.57 -28.04 -42.15
N LEU A 42 12.95 -28.83 -43.15
CA LEU A 42 12.22 -28.92 -44.42
C LEU A 42 10.79 -29.41 -44.21
N ARG A 43 10.60 -30.40 -43.32
CA ARG A 43 9.28 -30.89 -42.95
C ARG A 43 8.44 -29.81 -42.27
N LEU A 44 9.01 -29.11 -41.29
CA LEU A 44 8.32 -28.01 -40.61
C LEU A 44 7.89 -26.91 -41.60
N TYR A 45 8.78 -26.55 -42.54
CA TYR A 45 8.47 -25.57 -43.57
C TYR A 45 7.36 -26.07 -44.51
N HIS A 46 7.42 -27.31 -44.95
CA HIS A 46 6.35 -27.90 -45.77
C HIS A 46 4.99 -27.91 -45.05
N GLU A 47 4.97 -28.20 -43.75
CA GLU A 47 3.73 -28.29 -42.96
C GLU A 47 3.17 -26.93 -42.53
N THR A 48 4.03 -25.92 -42.31
CA THR A 48 3.63 -24.66 -41.65
C THR A 48 4.00 -23.39 -42.40
N ASN A 49 4.74 -23.51 -43.51
CA ASN A 49 5.36 -22.42 -44.26
C ASN A 49 6.26 -21.51 -43.39
N ASN A 50 6.87 -22.08 -42.35
CA ASN A 50 7.71 -21.38 -41.40
C ASN A 50 8.86 -22.29 -40.91
N VAL A 51 9.95 -21.69 -40.40
CA VAL A 51 11.13 -22.40 -39.87
C VAL A 51 11.21 -22.37 -38.34
N THR A 52 10.26 -21.70 -37.70
CA THR A 52 10.07 -21.68 -36.24
C THR A 52 8.79 -22.41 -35.85
N GLU A 53 8.87 -23.28 -34.85
CA GLU A 53 7.68 -23.93 -34.28
C GLU A 53 6.75 -22.88 -33.64
N ARG A 54 5.43 -23.09 -33.72
CA ARG A 54 4.46 -22.24 -32.99
C ARG A 54 4.61 -22.51 -31.49
N GLU A 55 4.74 -21.45 -30.68
CA GLU A 55 4.70 -21.57 -29.22
C GLU A 55 3.41 -22.32 -28.79
N GLY A 56 3.58 -23.36 -27.97
CA GLY A 56 2.48 -24.28 -27.62
C GLY A 56 1.30 -23.60 -26.90
N ARG A 57 0.08 -23.96 -27.30
CA ARG A 57 -1.17 -23.61 -26.57
C ARG A 57 -1.17 -24.28 -25.19
N GLY A 58 -1.12 -23.48 -24.12
CA GLY A 58 -1.21 -23.98 -22.75
C GLY A 58 -2.50 -24.77 -22.49
N ARG A 59 -2.39 -26.01 -21.98
CA ARG A 59 -3.54 -26.81 -21.51
C ARG A 59 -4.28 -26.04 -20.41
N ASN A 60 -5.59 -25.81 -20.58
CA ASN A 60 -6.44 -25.37 -19.47
C ASN A 60 -6.58 -26.53 -18.48
N LEU A 61 -5.96 -26.41 -17.31
CA LEU A 61 -5.90 -27.44 -16.27
C LEU A 61 -7.28 -27.79 -15.67
N LEU A 62 -8.29 -26.92 -15.83
CA LEU A 62 -9.61 -27.03 -15.22
C LEU A 62 -10.71 -26.90 -16.28
N ASN A 63 -11.80 -27.67 -16.15
CA ASN A 63 -12.99 -27.54 -16.99
C ASN A 63 -13.94 -26.43 -16.47
N GLN A 64 -15.05 -26.18 -17.17
CA GLN A 64 -16.00 -25.12 -16.77
C GLN A 64 -16.65 -25.38 -15.41
N SER A 65 -16.94 -26.63 -15.06
CA SER A 65 -17.55 -27.00 -13.77
C SER A 65 -16.57 -26.74 -12.62
N ASP A 66 -15.30 -27.10 -12.80
CA ASP A 66 -14.23 -26.82 -11.84
C ASP A 66 -14.06 -25.30 -11.61
N ILE A 67 -14.09 -24.52 -12.69
CA ILE A 67 -14.00 -23.06 -12.63
C ILE A 67 -15.20 -22.47 -11.87
N ARG A 68 -16.41 -23.03 -12.04
CA ARG A 68 -17.60 -22.60 -11.27
C ARG A 68 -17.42 -22.88 -9.77
N ILE A 69 -16.91 -24.05 -9.41
CA ILE A 69 -16.63 -24.41 -8.01
C ILE A 69 -15.60 -23.43 -7.41
N LEU A 70 -14.52 -23.16 -8.14
CA LEU A 70 -13.47 -22.24 -7.72
C LEU A 70 -14.02 -20.82 -7.50
N ARG A 71 -14.87 -20.34 -8.43
CA ARG A 71 -15.54 -19.04 -8.33
C ARG A 71 -16.44 -18.97 -7.09
N GLN A 72 -17.24 -20.00 -6.82
CA GLN A 72 -18.08 -20.09 -5.62
C GLN A 72 -17.24 -20.03 -4.33
N LEU A 73 -16.11 -20.73 -4.29
CA LEU A 73 -15.19 -20.69 -3.14
C LEU A 73 -14.63 -19.27 -2.92
N PHE A 74 -14.26 -18.56 -3.98
CA PHE A 74 -13.79 -17.17 -3.86
C PHE A 74 -14.87 -16.22 -3.34
N TYR A 75 -16.13 -16.39 -3.78
CA TYR A 75 -17.25 -15.60 -3.26
C TYR A 75 -17.57 -15.90 -1.79
N ARG A 76 -17.51 -17.18 -1.40
CA ARG A 76 -17.89 -17.65 -0.06
C ARG A 76 -16.81 -17.35 0.98
N TYR A 77 -15.55 -17.38 0.57
CA TYR A 77 -14.38 -17.23 1.45
C TYR A 77 -13.43 -16.13 0.95
N PRO A 78 -13.88 -14.86 0.90
CA PRO A 78 -13.12 -13.76 0.30
C PRO A 78 -11.84 -13.41 1.05
N VAL A 79 -11.71 -13.81 2.32
CA VAL A 79 -10.58 -13.50 3.20
C VAL A 79 -9.54 -14.62 3.26
N GLU A 80 -9.82 -15.78 2.66
CA GLU A 80 -8.95 -16.93 2.80
C GLU A 80 -7.70 -16.84 1.91
N THR A 81 -6.60 -17.42 2.41
CA THR A 81 -5.36 -17.55 1.66
C THR A 81 -5.53 -18.49 0.47
N ALA A 82 -4.62 -18.38 -0.50
CA ALA A 82 -4.58 -19.31 -1.63
C ALA A 82 -4.39 -20.77 -1.19
N PHE A 83 -3.70 -21.00 -0.07
CA PHE A 83 -3.49 -22.32 0.53
C PHE A 83 -4.81 -22.92 1.05
N ASN A 84 -5.62 -22.14 1.78
CA ASN A 84 -6.89 -22.62 2.31
C ASN A 84 -7.89 -22.90 1.19
N ILE A 85 -8.00 -22.01 0.18
CA ILE A 85 -8.86 -22.29 -0.97
C ILE A 85 -8.40 -23.52 -1.74
N ARG A 86 -7.09 -23.71 -1.92
CA ARG A 86 -6.55 -24.93 -2.54
C ARG A 86 -7.03 -26.18 -1.81
N ASN A 87 -6.90 -26.21 -0.48
CA ASN A 87 -7.28 -27.38 0.30
C ASN A 87 -8.80 -27.66 0.21
N ARG A 88 -9.63 -26.61 0.27
CA ARG A 88 -11.09 -26.73 0.07
C ARG A 88 -11.46 -27.21 -1.33
N PHE A 89 -10.76 -26.71 -2.35
CA PHE A 89 -10.99 -27.11 -3.73
C PHE A 89 -10.61 -28.58 -3.96
N PHE A 90 -9.46 -29.00 -3.43
CA PHE A 90 -9.01 -30.39 -3.47
C PHE A 90 -10.02 -31.33 -2.80
N GLN A 91 -10.53 -30.98 -1.62
CA GLN A 91 -11.55 -31.76 -0.91
C GLN A 91 -12.85 -31.95 -1.72
N ARG A 92 -13.20 -31.01 -2.61
CA ARG A 92 -14.43 -31.08 -3.41
C ARG A 92 -14.26 -31.75 -4.78
N THR A 93 -13.06 -31.68 -5.36
CA THR A 93 -12.82 -32.06 -6.77
C THR A 93 -11.77 -33.14 -6.92
N ASN A 94 -11.00 -33.43 -5.88
CA ASN A 94 -9.81 -34.28 -5.89
C ASN A 94 -8.71 -33.79 -6.88
N ILE A 95 -8.77 -32.54 -7.33
CA ILE A 95 -7.78 -31.93 -8.23
C ILE A 95 -6.81 -31.07 -7.41
N PHE A 96 -5.53 -31.41 -7.46
CA PHE A 96 -4.50 -30.63 -6.77
C PHE A 96 -4.07 -29.42 -7.61
N LEU A 97 -4.13 -28.24 -7.00
CA LEU A 97 -3.68 -26.98 -7.60
C LEU A 97 -2.55 -26.37 -6.78
N THR A 98 -1.61 -25.69 -7.41
CA THR A 98 -0.63 -24.90 -6.64
C THR A 98 -1.27 -23.61 -6.13
N CYS A 99 -0.72 -23.03 -5.05
CA CYS A 99 -1.14 -21.71 -4.59
C CYS A 99 -0.98 -20.63 -5.68
N ARG A 100 0.01 -20.77 -6.58
CA ARG A 100 0.18 -19.89 -7.74
C ARG A 100 -0.99 -20.01 -8.72
N THR A 101 -1.43 -21.23 -9.01
CA THR A 101 -2.58 -21.49 -9.88
C THR A 101 -3.87 -20.87 -9.31
N ILE A 102 -4.12 -21.01 -8.00
CA ILE A 102 -5.27 -20.37 -7.33
C ILE A 102 -5.24 -18.84 -7.48
N ARG A 103 -4.08 -18.21 -7.27
CA ARG A 103 -3.92 -16.75 -7.44
C ARG A 103 -4.18 -16.32 -8.87
N ASN A 104 -3.65 -17.05 -9.85
CA ASN A 104 -3.89 -16.76 -11.27
C ASN A 104 -5.38 -16.83 -11.63
N TYR A 105 -6.09 -17.84 -11.14
CA TYR A 105 -7.53 -17.95 -11.37
C TYR A 105 -8.34 -16.88 -10.63
N ARG A 106 -7.95 -16.44 -9.41
CA ARG A 106 -8.60 -15.29 -8.75
C ARG A 106 -8.58 -14.06 -9.65
N LEU A 107 -7.40 -13.72 -10.18
CA LEU A 107 -7.22 -12.58 -11.07
C LEU A 107 -8.00 -12.75 -12.38
N ARG A 108 -7.86 -13.91 -13.04
CA ARG A 108 -8.58 -14.23 -14.30
C ARG A 108 -10.10 -14.17 -14.14
N LEU A 109 -10.63 -14.49 -12.95
CA LEU A 109 -12.05 -14.44 -12.64
C LEU A 109 -12.52 -13.06 -12.12
N GLY A 110 -11.65 -12.04 -12.15
CA GLY A 110 -12.00 -10.65 -11.84
C GLY A 110 -11.97 -10.28 -10.36
N PHE A 111 -11.34 -11.11 -9.51
CA PHE A 111 -11.13 -10.79 -8.09
C PHE A 111 -9.84 -10.02 -7.90
N HIS A 112 -9.87 -9.05 -6.99
CA HIS A 112 -8.73 -8.22 -6.66
C HIS A 112 -8.62 -8.03 -5.14
N PRO A 113 -7.40 -7.83 -4.62
CA PRO A 113 -7.17 -7.64 -3.19
C PRO A 113 -7.61 -6.24 -2.76
N VAL A 114 -8.33 -6.17 -1.64
CA VAL A 114 -8.82 -4.93 -1.04
C VAL A 114 -8.67 -4.99 0.47
N TYR A 115 -8.16 -3.92 1.06
CA TYR A 115 -8.18 -3.67 2.49
C TYR A 115 -9.48 -2.95 2.87
N ALA A 116 -10.04 -3.27 4.04
CA ALA A 116 -11.19 -2.56 4.59
C ALA A 116 -10.82 -1.09 4.85
N ARG A 117 -11.75 -0.16 4.57
CA ARG A 117 -11.58 1.27 4.82
C ARG A 117 -12.57 1.70 5.90
N GLN A 118 -12.11 2.43 6.91
CA GLN A 118 -13.00 3.27 7.71
C GLN A 118 -13.08 4.64 7.03
N GLN A 119 -14.29 5.11 6.75
CA GLN A 119 -14.52 6.46 6.25
C GLN A 119 -15.28 7.21 7.33
N PRO A 120 -14.67 8.19 8.02
CA PRO A 120 -15.44 9.10 8.85
C PRO A 120 -16.38 9.92 7.96
N MET A 121 -17.61 10.14 8.40
CA MET A 121 -18.52 11.07 7.75
C MET A 121 -17.99 12.48 8.02
N LEU A 122 -17.49 13.14 6.98
CA LEU A 122 -17.01 14.51 7.06
C LEU A 122 -18.21 15.46 7.13
N ASN A 123 -18.17 16.42 8.06
CA ASN A 123 -19.11 17.53 8.12
C ASN A 123 -18.52 18.73 7.37
N ASP A 124 -18.98 18.97 6.15
CA ASP A 124 -18.42 20.00 5.26
C ASP A 124 -18.50 21.43 5.84
N GLN A 125 -19.46 21.71 6.74
CA GLN A 125 -19.54 23.00 7.42
C GLN A 125 -18.39 23.21 8.42
N GLN A 126 -18.01 22.16 9.16
CA GLN A 126 -16.90 22.23 10.12
C GLN A 126 -15.56 22.37 9.41
N ARG A 127 -15.39 21.67 8.27
CA ARG A 127 -14.22 21.82 7.38
C ARG A 127 -14.07 23.25 6.88
N LEU A 128 -15.15 23.86 6.40
CA LEU A 128 -15.11 25.24 5.90
C LEU A 128 -14.76 26.24 7.02
N LEU A 129 -15.32 26.09 8.22
CA LEU A 129 -15.00 26.93 9.37
C LEU A 129 -13.53 26.83 9.73
N PHE A 130 -13.00 25.60 9.80
CA PHE A 130 -11.57 25.37 10.01
C PHE A 130 -10.75 26.06 8.93
N CYS A 131 -10.97 25.77 7.64
CA CYS A 131 -10.11 26.34 6.60
C CYS A 131 -10.14 27.88 6.64
N ARG A 132 -11.31 28.50 6.83
CA ARG A 132 -11.41 29.98 6.97
C ARG A 132 -10.63 30.53 8.16
N GLN A 133 -10.70 29.86 9.30
CA GLN A 133 -9.97 30.27 10.50
C GLN A 133 -8.46 30.10 10.33
N TYR A 134 -8.02 29.07 9.61
CA TYR A 134 -6.62 28.68 9.57
C TYR A 134 -5.83 29.21 8.36
N THR A 135 -6.49 29.63 7.27
CA THR A 135 -5.85 30.24 6.08
C THR A 135 -5.02 31.50 6.41
N GLN A 136 -5.34 32.21 7.48
CA GLN A 136 -4.60 33.42 7.89
C GLN A 136 -3.25 33.14 8.59
N TYR A 137 -3.01 31.91 9.06
CA TYR A 137 -1.78 31.58 9.78
C TYR A 137 -0.67 31.14 8.82
N ASP A 138 0.56 31.47 9.18
CA ASP A 138 1.73 30.90 8.51
C ASP A 138 1.93 29.45 8.96
N TYR A 139 1.61 28.51 8.08
CA TYR A 139 1.76 27.07 8.30
C TYR A 139 3.19 26.64 8.65
N ARG A 140 4.20 27.49 8.39
CA ARG A 140 5.58 27.26 8.82
C ARG A 140 5.77 27.37 10.34
N HIS A 141 4.85 28.06 11.00
CA HIS A 141 4.81 28.28 12.45
C HIS A 141 3.70 27.47 13.14
N ILE A 142 3.15 26.45 12.47
CA ILE A 142 2.15 25.54 13.06
C ILE A 142 2.83 24.21 13.43
N ILE A 143 2.55 23.74 14.64
CA ILE A 143 2.88 22.40 15.13
C ILE A 143 1.61 21.57 15.11
N PHE A 144 1.62 20.54 14.29
CA PHE A 144 0.57 19.54 14.22
C PHE A 144 0.93 18.41 15.18
N THR A 145 0.02 18.06 16.09
CA THR A 145 0.22 16.98 17.06
C THR A 145 -0.97 16.07 17.15
N ASP A 146 -0.71 14.80 17.39
CA ASP A 146 -1.76 13.79 17.41
C ASP A 146 -1.29 12.49 18.08
N GLU A 147 -2.24 11.64 18.42
CA GLU A 147 -2.02 10.28 18.91
C GLU A 147 -2.29 9.26 17.80
N LYS A 148 -1.43 8.26 17.66
CA LYS A 148 -1.64 7.16 16.70
C LYS A 148 -1.45 5.80 17.34
N ALA A 149 -2.42 4.91 17.14
CA ALA A 149 -2.25 3.47 17.38
C ALA A 149 -1.66 2.78 16.13
N PHE A 150 -0.46 2.23 16.22
CA PHE A 150 0.09 1.29 15.26
C PHE A 150 -0.29 -0.13 15.67
N GLU A 151 -0.87 -0.86 14.73
CA GLU A 151 -1.41 -2.19 14.97
C GLU A 151 -0.88 -3.18 13.94
N VAL A 152 -0.52 -4.35 14.41
CA VAL A 152 -0.28 -5.53 13.59
C VAL A 152 -1.50 -6.40 13.74
N ASP A 153 -2.23 -6.58 12.65
CA ASP A 153 -3.28 -7.57 12.64
C ASP A 153 -2.66 -8.97 12.50
N ALA A 154 -3.04 -9.91 13.37
CA ALA A 154 -2.79 -11.33 13.12
C ALA A 154 -3.48 -11.79 11.82
N SER A 155 -4.48 -11.02 11.39
CA SER A 155 -5.39 -11.40 10.33
C SER A 155 -4.86 -11.03 8.94
N GLY A 156 -4.12 -9.91 8.78
CA GLY A 156 -3.66 -9.41 7.48
C GLY A 156 -4.75 -9.47 6.40
N ILE A 157 -6.01 -9.26 6.77
CA ILE A 157 -7.14 -9.76 5.95
C ILE A 157 -7.26 -8.90 4.70
N VAL A 158 -6.67 -9.43 3.63
CA VAL A 158 -6.90 -9.00 2.27
C VAL A 158 -8.21 -9.64 1.80
N HIS A 159 -9.23 -8.82 1.58
CA HIS A 159 -10.46 -9.27 0.94
C HIS A 159 -10.23 -9.38 -0.56
N TRP A 160 -10.39 -10.58 -1.11
CA TRP A 160 -10.48 -10.81 -2.55
C TRP A 160 -11.93 -10.63 -2.97
N ILE A 161 -12.27 -9.46 -3.51
CA ILE A 161 -13.63 -9.15 -3.97
C ILE A 161 -13.67 -9.00 -5.50
N PRO A 162 -14.79 -9.33 -6.17
CA PRO A 162 -14.97 -8.98 -7.58
C PRO A 162 -15.06 -7.46 -7.74
N ARG A 163 -14.68 -6.94 -8.92
CA ARG A 163 -14.67 -5.49 -9.23
C ARG A 163 -15.97 -4.75 -8.93
N ASN A 164 -17.11 -5.43 -8.99
CA ASN A 164 -18.44 -4.81 -8.84
C ASN A 164 -19.04 -4.94 -7.43
N ARG A 165 -18.27 -5.39 -6.42
CA ARG A 165 -18.75 -5.41 -5.03
C ARG A 165 -18.22 -4.21 -4.25
N PRO A 166 -19.06 -3.60 -3.39
CA PRO A 166 -18.59 -2.57 -2.46
C PRO A 166 -17.53 -3.16 -1.51
N ARG A 167 -16.60 -2.30 -1.09
CA ARG A 167 -15.58 -2.70 -0.10
C ARG A 167 -16.28 -3.10 1.20
N PRO A 168 -15.88 -4.21 1.84
CA PRO A 168 -16.48 -4.62 3.10
C PRO A 168 -16.25 -3.55 4.17
N LEU A 169 -17.32 -3.16 4.85
CA LEU A 169 -17.28 -2.30 6.03
C LEU A 169 -16.92 -3.17 7.24
N SER A 170 -15.76 -2.89 7.85
CA SER A 170 -15.33 -3.42 9.15
C SER A 170 -15.38 -4.95 9.32
N TYR A 171 -14.24 -5.62 9.15
CA TYR A 171 -13.97 -6.87 9.87
C TYR A 171 -13.19 -6.51 11.14
N ARG A 172 -13.57 -7.05 12.30
CA ARG A 172 -12.74 -6.93 13.52
C ARG A 172 -11.48 -7.75 13.29
N SER A 173 -10.37 -7.08 12.92
CA SER A 173 -9.04 -7.69 12.92
C SER A 173 -8.73 -8.22 14.32
N GLN A 174 -8.17 -9.42 14.40
CA GLN A 174 -7.52 -9.85 15.63
C GLN A 174 -6.18 -9.12 15.70
N ILE A 175 -6.12 -8.05 16.48
CA ILE A 175 -4.90 -7.28 16.68
C ILE A 175 -3.93 -8.15 17.50
N GLN A 176 -2.76 -8.45 16.95
CA GLN A 176 -1.73 -9.26 17.60
C GLN A 176 -0.82 -8.38 18.46
N TYR A 177 -0.41 -7.24 17.91
CA TYR A 177 0.47 -6.27 18.56
C TYR A 177 -0.11 -4.87 18.35
N ARG A 178 -0.08 -4.05 19.40
CA ARG A 178 -0.58 -2.67 19.37
C ARG A 178 0.34 -1.78 20.18
N ILE A 179 0.60 -0.61 19.63
CA ILE A 179 1.32 0.46 20.32
C ILE A 179 0.61 1.77 20.02
N ALA A 180 0.38 2.57 21.05
CA ALA A 180 -0.02 3.96 20.88
C ALA A 180 1.19 4.87 21.05
N VAL A 181 1.29 5.90 20.20
CA VAL A 181 2.34 6.92 20.27
C VAL A 181 1.73 8.32 20.20
N PHE A 182 2.42 9.28 20.79
CA PHE A 182 2.17 10.70 20.65
C PHE A 182 3.37 11.35 19.97
N GLY A 183 3.12 12.28 19.05
CA GLY A 183 4.17 13.03 18.39
C GLY A 183 3.66 14.28 17.71
N GLY A 184 4.59 15.17 17.39
CA GLY A 184 4.32 16.43 16.72
C GLY A 184 5.28 16.70 15.57
N VAL A 185 4.77 17.32 14.51
CA VAL A 185 5.55 17.74 13.34
C VAL A 185 5.28 19.20 13.01
N TRP A 186 6.30 19.89 12.53
CA TRP A 186 6.18 21.25 12.00
C TRP A 186 7.12 21.39 10.80
N TYR A 187 7.10 22.56 10.17
CA TYR A 187 7.83 22.79 8.93
C TYR A 187 9.34 22.57 9.06
N ASN A 188 9.90 22.96 10.21
CA ASN A 188 11.34 22.95 10.43
C ASN A 188 11.86 21.67 11.08
N SER A 189 11.04 20.94 11.85
CA SER A 189 11.48 19.74 12.56
C SER A 189 10.27 18.89 13.01
N ARG A 190 10.53 17.92 13.88
CA ARG A 190 9.55 17.08 14.57
C ARG A 190 9.97 16.91 16.04
N SER A 191 9.02 16.48 16.86
CA SER A 191 9.22 16.20 18.28
C SER A 191 9.99 14.89 18.49
N ASN A 192 10.35 14.60 19.73
CA ASN A 192 10.58 13.21 20.14
C ASN A 192 9.27 12.42 20.00
N LEU A 193 9.35 11.14 19.62
CA LEU A 193 8.20 10.24 19.63
C LEU A 193 8.01 9.67 21.02
N VAL A 194 6.81 9.77 21.57
CA VAL A 194 6.48 9.33 22.93
C VAL A 194 5.57 8.11 22.86
N PHE A 195 5.94 7.03 23.55
CA PHE A 195 5.10 5.84 23.66
C PHE A 195 4.05 6.02 24.76
N ILE A 196 2.77 5.85 24.40
CA ILE A 196 1.65 5.92 25.33
C ILE A 196 1.47 4.52 25.93
N ARG A 197 1.81 4.39 27.21
CA ARG A 197 1.77 3.12 27.97
C ARG A 197 0.63 3.05 28.97
N GLU A 198 0.13 4.20 29.39
CA GLU A 198 -0.87 4.36 30.42
C GLU A 198 -2.13 4.96 29.80
N ARG A 199 -3.23 4.91 30.54
CA ARG A 199 -4.46 5.61 30.14
C ARG A 199 -4.19 7.11 30.09
N THR A 200 -4.50 7.75 28.98
CA THR A 200 -4.38 9.20 28.84
C THR A 200 -5.40 9.91 29.72
N ASP A 201 -4.90 10.82 30.54
CA ASP A 201 -5.60 11.84 31.31
C ASP A 201 -4.83 13.17 31.15
N ALA A 202 -5.31 14.27 31.76
CA ALA A 202 -4.65 15.57 31.61
C ALA A 202 -3.20 15.59 32.14
N SER A 203 -2.90 14.86 33.22
CA SER A 203 -1.57 14.86 33.84
C SER A 203 -0.55 14.10 32.99
N THR A 204 -0.96 12.93 32.51
CA THR A 204 -0.17 12.05 31.65
C THR A 204 0.03 12.69 30.28
N PHE A 205 -0.98 13.41 29.75
CA PHE A 205 -0.87 14.17 28.53
C PHE A 205 0.16 15.32 28.63
N VAL A 206 0.14 16.10 29.73
CA VAL A 206 1.18 17.13 29.97
C VAL A 206 2.57 16.51 30.02
N ARG A 207 2.72 15.34 30.65
CA ARG A 207 3.99 14.60 30.65
C ARG A 207 4.39 14.17 29.23
N TYR A 208 3.45 13.75 28.38
CA TYR A 208 3.74 13.42 26.98
C TYR A 208 4.18 14.65 26.17
N LEU A 209 3.54 15.81 26.37
CA LEU A 209 3.98 17.07 25.78
C LEU A 209 5.40 17.44 26.23
N GLN A 210 5.68 17.35 27.53
CA GLN A 210 7.01 17.62 28.08
C GLN A 210 8.08 16.72 27.46
N GLN A 211 7.82 15.42 27.34
CA GLN A 211 8.76 14.47 26.74
C GLN A 211 8.95 14.70 25.25
N ALA A 212 7.86 14.95 24.51
CA ALA A 212 7.88 15.20 23.08
C ALA A 212 8.71 16.46 22.74
N PHE A 213 8.51 17.54 23.50
CA PHE A 213 9.08 18.85 23.20
C PHE A 213 10.27 19.24 24.07
N TYR A 214 10.79 18.33 24.90
CA TYR A 214 11.87 18.59 25.86
C TYR A 214 13.05 19.39 25.28
N ASN A 215 13.52 19.01 24.08
CA ASN A 215 14.65 19.65 23.41
C ASN A 215 14.26 20.81 22.47
N HIS A 216 12.97 21.12 22.37
CA HIS A 216 12.43 22.00 21.33
C HIS A 216 11.81 23.28 21.86
N PHE A 217 11.57 23.42 23.18
CA PHE A 217 10.90 24.57 23.78
C PHE A 217 11.41 25.94 23.31
N ARG A 218 12.73 26.11 23.20
CA ARG A 218 13.32 27.36 22.71
C ARG A 218 13.07 27.58 21.22
N SER A 219 13.13 26.53 20.41
CA SER A 219 12.96 26.60 18.95
C SER A 219 11.51 26.78 18.49
N ILE A 220 10.55 26.52 19.37
CA ILE A 220 9.11 26.58 19.06
C ILE A 220 8.40 27.77 19.72
N THR A 221 9.17 28.77 20.16
CA THR A 221 8.62 30.03 20.67
C THR A 221 7.80 30.71 19.55
N ASN A 222 6.58 31.16 19.86
CA ASN A 222 5.62 31.75 18.93
C ASN A 222 5.06 30.80 17.87
N TYR A 223 5.13 29.49 18.09
CA TYR A 223 4.42 28.53 17.24
C TYR A 223 2.97 28.36 17.72
N TYR A 224 2.11 28.05 16.76
CA TYR A 224 0.72 27.68 16.99
C TYR A 224 0.61 26.16 17.14
N PHE A 225 -0.05 25.72 18.20
CA PHE A 225 -0.22 24.30 18.48
C PHE A 225 -1.60 23.84 18.04
N ILE A 226 -1.64 22.77 17.25
CA ILE A 226 -2.86 22.08 16.82
C ILE A 226 -2.86 20.66 17.39
N HIS A 227 -3.97 20.26 18.00
CA HIS A 227 -4.20 18.92 18.53
C HIS A 227 -5.68 18.55 18.37
N ASP A 228 -5.97 17.29 18.01
CA ASP A 228 -7.35 16.80 17.96
C ASP A 228 -7.88 16.54 19.37
N ARG A 229 -9.08 17.03 19.67
CA ARG A 229 -9.61 17.21 21.02
C ARG A 229 -9.75 15.90 21.77
N PRO A 230 -9.00 15.70 22.86
CA PRO A 230 -9.45 14.86 23.92
C PRO A 230 -10.36 15.66 24.84
N THR A 231 -11.45 15.07 25.34
CA THR A 231 -12.36 15.71 26.32
C THR A 231 -11.66 16.22 27.59
N TRP A 232 -10.40 15.85 27.83
CA TRP A 232 -9.55 16.29 28.93
C TRP A 232 -8.65 17.49 28.65
N THR A 233 -8.52 17.99 27.40
CA THR A 233 -7.81 19.26 27.17
C THR A 233 -8.51 20.43 27.86
N HIS A 234 -9.82 20.35 28.11
CA HIS A 234 -10.56 21.30 28.95
C HIS A 234 -10.17 21.29 30.45
N ILE A 235 -9.26 20.41 30.88
CA ILE A 235 -8.75 20.40 32.25
C ILE A 235 -7.67 21.48 32.36
N SER A 236 -7.95 22.48 33.21
CA SER A 236 -7.14 23.69 33.47
C SER A 236 -5.63 23.47 33.57
N THR A 237 -5.17 22.29 34.00
CA THR A 237 -3.76 21.91 34.12
C THR A 237 -3.02 21.87 32.78
N ALA A 238 -3.64 21.34 31.71
CA ALA A 238 -3.02 21.26 30.39
C ALA A 238 -2.92 22.65 29.74
N HIS A 239 -4.00 23.44 29.79
CA HIS A 239 -3.97 24.85 29.39
C HIS A 239 -2.95 25.65 30.20
N SER A 240 -2.91 25.48 31.52
CA SER A 240 -1.95 26.19 32.38
C SER A 240 -0.50 25.84 32.05
N TRP A 241 -0.22 24.60 31.63
CA TRP A 241 1.12 24.23 31.20
C TRP A 241 1.46 24.84 29.83
N LEU A 242 0.53 24.80 28.87
CA LEU A 242 0.71 25.41 27.55
C LEU A 242 0.90 26.93 27.65
N HIS A 243 0.07 27.64 28.45
CA HIS A 243 0.16 29.08 28.67
C HIS A 243 1.44 29.53 29.40
N ARG A 244 2.07 28.65 30.19
CA ARG A 244 3.36 28.93 30.84
C ARG A 244 4.55 28.83 29.88
N HIS A 245 4.32 28.34 28.66
CA HIS A 245 5.31 28.32 27.59
C HIS A 245 4.89 29.34 26.51
N PRO A 246 5.81 29.88 25.71
CA PRO A 246 5.51 30.82 24.63
C PRO A 246 4.91 30.10 23.41
N ILE A 247 3.95 29.20 23.64
CA ILE A 247 3.25 28.39 22.65
C ILE A 247 1.79 28.85 22.66
N ILE A 248 1.26 29.19 21.49
CA ILE A 248 -0.13 29.63 21.35
C ILE A 248 -0.97 28.41 20.98
N CYS A 249 -1.74 27.88 21.94
CA CYS A 249 -2.67 26.79 21.65
C CYS A 249 -3.85 27.32 20.84
N LEU A 250 -4.15 26.71 19.69
CA LEU A 250 -5.34 27.03 18.92
C LEU A 250 -6.48 26.14 19.43
N GLU A 251 -7.32 26.68 20.31
CA GLU A 251 -8.36 25.94 21.04
C GLU A 251 -9.53 25.46 20.15
N GLU A 252 -9.63 25.98 18.93
CA GLU A 252 -10.74 25.76 18.00
C GLU A 252 -10.38 24.76 16.88
N TYR A 253 -9.78 23.62 17.23
CA TYR A 253 -9.69 22.50 16.29
C TYR A 253 -11.05 21.80 16.18
N SER A 254 -11.65 21.78 14.98
CA SER A 254 -12.85 21.00 14.72
C SER A 254 -12.47 19.52 14.58
N ALA A 255 -12.90 18.68 15.52
CA ALA A 255 -12.61 17.25 15.63
C ALA A 255 -13.18 16.36 14.49
N ALA A 256 -13.37 16.91 13.29
CA ALA A 256 -14.08 16.26 12.18
C ALA A 256 -13.35 16.33 10.82
N SER A 257 -12.08 16.72 10.81
CA SER A 257 -11.31 16.94 9.56
C SER A 257 -9.90 16.34 9.65
N PRO A 258 -9.75 15.00 9.75
CA PRO A 258 -8.43 14.35 9.79
C PRO A 258 -7.60 14.63 8.53
N ASP A 259 -8.26 14.98 7.42
CA ASP A 259 -7.62 15.43 6.17
C ASP A 259 -6.91 16.79 6.29
N LEU A 260 -7.10 17.52 7.39
CA LEU A 260 -6.50 18.82 7.65
C LEU A 260 -5.39 18.76 8.73
N ASN A 261 -4.95 17.56 9.09
CA ASN A 261 -3.87 17.33 10.03
C ASN A 261 -2.64 16.72 9.34
N ALA A 262 -1.51 17.43 9.35
CA ALA A 262 -0.28 16.94 8.73
C ALA A 262 0.25 15.65 9.40
N THR A 263 -0.04 15.41 10.69
CA THR A 263 0.38 14.18 11.37
C THR A 263 -0.28 12.95 10.78
N GLU A 264 -1.52 13.02 10.28
CA GLU A 264 -2.19 11.86 9.65
C GLU A 264 -1.45 11.38 8.40
N SER A 265 -0.95 12.32 7.59
CA SER A 265 -0.10 11.99 6.44
C SER A 265 1.23 11.37 6.87
N VAL A 266 1.82 11.86 7.96
CA VAL A 266 3.05 11.29 8.55
C VAL A 266 2.79 9.89 9.11
N TRP A 267 1.69 9.68 9.82
CA TRP A 267 1.27 8.37 10.34
C TRP A 267 1.04 7.37 9.21
N SER A 268 0.43 7.80 8.11
CA SER A 268 0.26 6.98 6.91
C SER A 268 1.60 6.54 6.32
N TRP A 269 2.55 7.48 6.16
CA TRP A 269 3.90 7.17 5.69
C TRP A 269 4.63 6.18 6.61
N MET A 270 4.57 6.43 7.93
CA MET A 270 5.18 5.55 8.92
C MET A 270 4.56 4.16 8.92
N ASN A 271 3.22 4.09 8.81
CA ASN A 271 2.53 2.81 8.78
C ASN A 271 2.98 2.02 7.55
N HIS A 272 3.13 2.65 6.38
CA HIS A 272 3.68 1.97 5.21
C HIS A 272 5.08 1.39 5.48
N PHE A 273 5.99 2.18 6.07
CA PHE A 273 7.33 1.72 6.46
C PHE A 273 7.29 0.55 7.44
N VAL A 274 6.47 0.66 8.49
CA VAL A 274 6.30 -0.38 9.52
C VAL A 274 5.78 -1.67 8.90
N GLN A 275 4.75 -1.60 8.05
CA GLN A 275 4.17 -2.78 7.40
C GLN A 275 5.16 -3.46 6.45
N GLN A 276 5.99 -2.70 5.72
CA GLN A 276 7.09 -3.26 4.91
C GLN A 276 8.13 -3.99 5.76
N GLY A 277 8.34 -3.55 7.00
CA GLY A 277 9.24 -4.20 7.96
C GLY A 277 8.71 -5.51 8.55
N CYS A 278 7.47 -5.90 8.23
CA CYS A 278 6.81 -7.15 8.67
C CYS A 278 7.02 -7.46 10.17
N PRO A 279 6.55 -6.59 11.08
CA PRO A 279 6.69 -6.79 12.53
C PRO A 279 6.08 -8.12 12.97
N ASN A 280 6.86 -8.92 13.70
CA ASN A 280 6.47 -10.25 14.19
C ASN A 280 6.50 -10.36 15.72
N SER A 281 6.70 -9.23 16.41
CA SER A 281 6.68 -9.14 17.87
C SER A 281 6.41 -7.69 18.29
N GLN A 282 5.93 -7.49 19.52
CA GLN A 282 5.73 -6.16 20.11
C GLN A 282 7.03 -5.34 20.06
N ARG A 283 8.16 -5.93 20.46
CA ARG A 283 9.47 -5.26 20.44
C ARG A 283 9.88 -4.85 19.02
N ARG A 284 9.65 -5.72 18.02
CA ARG A 284 9.97 -5.39 16.63
C ARG A 284 9.08 -4.26 16.10
N LEU A 285 7.81 -4.24 16.48
CA LEU A 285 6.90 -3.14 16.14
C LEU A 285 7.38 -1.81 16.74
N GLU A 286 7.77 -1.78 18.01
CA GLU A 286 8.31 -0.58 18.68
C GLU A 286 9.57 -0.04 17.98
N GLN A 287 10.47 -0.95 17.59
CA GLN A 287 11.67 -0.60 16.83
C GLN A 287 11.32 0.01 15.47
N LEU A 288 10.45 -0.65 14.69
CA LEU A 288 10.07 -0.16 13.36
C LEU A 288 9.34 1.18 13.40
N VAL A 289 8.50 1.41 14.42
CA VAL A 289 7.80 2.69 14.62
C VAL A 289 8.81 3.80 14.95
N THR A 290 9.77 3.52 15.85
CA THR A 290 10.86 4.45 16.18
C THR A 290 11.71 4.76 14.94
N ASP A 291 12.13 3.73 14.21
CA ASP A 291 12.92 3.86 12.99
C ASP A 291 12.17 4.70 11.95
N ALA A 292 10.88 4.44 11.73
CA ALA A 292 10.06 5.20 10.79
C ALA A 292 10.02 6.70 11.13
N TRP A 293 9.86 7.04 12.42
CA TRP A 293 9.83 8.42 12.89
C TRP A 293 11.13 9.16 12.63
N HIS A 294 12.28 8.50 12.79
CA HIS A 294 13.58 9.09 12.49
C HIS A 294 13.90 9.08 10.99
N ARG A 295 13.36 8.12 10.24
CA ARG A 295 13.65 7.91 8.81
C ARG A 295 12.87 8.83 7.89
N ILE A 296 11.65 9.24 8.25
CA ILE A 296 10.85 10.11 7.38
C ILE A 296 11.62 11.42 7.08
N PRO A 297 11.88 11.78 5.82
CA PRO A 297 12.63 13.00 5.52
C PRO A 297 11.84 14.26 5.92
N GLN A 298 12.52 15.29 6.44
CA GLN A 298 11.86 16.56 6.77
C GLN A 298 11.24 17.23 5.53
N THR A 299 11.80 17.00 4.34
CA THR A 299 11.25 17.46 3.07
C THR A 299 9.89 16.85 2.76
N VAL A 300 9.65 15.58 3.14
CA VAL A 300 8.36 14.91 2.99
C VAL A 300 7.32 15.53 3.93
N ILE A 301 7.71 15.80 5.19
CA ILE A 301 6.85 16.49 6.16
C ILE A 301 6.44 17.88 5.65
N ARG A 302 7.38 18.66 5.11
CA ARG A 302 7.08 19.96 4.49
C ARG A 302 6.08 19.84 3.35
N GLY A 303 6.25 18.82 2.49
CA GLY A 303 5.30 18.53 1.42
C GLY A 303 3.88 18.28 1.93
N TYR A 304 3.73 17.54 3.04
CA TYR A 304 2.42 17.34 3.67
C TYR A 304 1.83 18.63 4.22
N ILE A 305 2.63 19.46 4.89
CA ILE A 305 2.17 20.75 5.42
C ILE A 305 1.72 21.68 4.28
N HIS A 306 2.47 21.76 3.17
CA HIS A 306 2.06 22.51 1.99
C HIS A 306 0.76 21.97 1.39
N HIS A 307 0.61 20.65 1.31
CA HIS A 307 -0.62 20.05 0.82
C HIS A 307 -1.84 20.45 1.69
N ILE A 308 -1.70 20.47 3.02
CA ILE A 308 -2.77 20.94 3.91
C ILE A 308 -3.10 22.42 3.63
N GLN A 309 -2.09 23.26 3.45
CA GLN A 309 -2.29 24.67 3.11
C GLN A 309 -3.06 24.82 1.79
N ASP A 310 -2.63 24.15 0.72
CA ASP A 310 -3.31 24.16 -0.58
C ASP A 310 -4.76 23.66 -0.47
N MET A 311 -5.00 22.62 0.33
CA MET A 311 -6.33 22.09 0.59
C MET A 311 -7.21 23.11 1.31
N CYS A 312 -6.69 23.79 2.33
CA CYS A 312 -7.43 24.85 3.02
C CYS A 312 -7.81 25.99 2.06
N ASP A 313 -6.86 26.45 1.24
CA ASP A 313 -7.10 27.52 0.26
C ASP A 313 -8.17 27.12 -0.76
N GLN A 314 -8.14 25.88 -1.25
CA GLN A 314 -9.16 25.34 -2.15
C GLN A 314 -10.54 25.21 -1.48
N VAL A 315 -10.59 24.75 -0.23
CA VAL A 315 -11.87 24.63 0.51
C VAL A 315 -12.48 26.01 0.72
N VAL A 316 -11.68 27.03 1.04
CA VAL A 316 -12.14 28.41 1.19
C VAL A 316 -12.61 28.96 -0.16
N SER A 317 -11.84 28.78 -1.24
CA SER A 317 -12.21 29.28 -2.58
C SER A 317 -13.50 28.63 -3.11
N ASN A 318 -13.73 27.36 -2.78
CA ASN A 318 -14.91 26.60 -3.23
C ASN A 318 -16.08 26.63 -2.25
N GLN A 319 -16.05 27.51 -1.23
CA GLN A 319 -17.08 27.59 -0.19
C GLN A 319 -17.45 26.23 0.45
N GLY A 320 -16.47 25.33 0.62
CA GLY A 320 -16.67 24.03 1.29
C GLY A 320 -16.78 22.81 0.36
N TRP A 321 -16.80 22.97 -0.97
CA TRP A 321 -16.91 21.84 -1.89
C TRP A 321 -15.54 21.29 -2.31
N ALA A 322 -15.27 20.03 -1.98
CA ALA A 322 -14.13 19.29 -2.54
C ALA A 322 -14.46 18.83 -3.97
N ARG A 323 -13.75 19.33 -4.99
CA ARG A 323 -13.80 18.71 -6.32
C ARG A 323 -13.17 17.33 -6.22
N VAL A 324 -14.01 16.29 -6.27
CA VAL A 324 -13.57 14.91 -6.47
C VAL A 324 -13.05 14.82 -7.91
N GLY A 325 -11.73 14.82 -8.07
CA GLY A 325 -11.03 14.46 -9.30
C GLY A 325 -10.54 13.02 -9.22
#